data_AF-A0A6P0VKI2-F1
#
_entry.id   AF-A0A6P0VKI2-F1
#
_cell.length_a   1.000
_cell.length_b   1.000
_cell.length_c   1.000
_cell.angle_alpha   90.00
_cell.angle_beta   90.00
_cell.angle_gamma   90.00
#
_symmetry.space_group_name_H-M   'P 1'
#
loop_
_entity.id
_entity.type
_entity.pdbx_description
1 polymer ?
#
loop_
_entity_poly.entity_id
_entity_poly.type
_entity_poly.pdbx_seq_one_letter_code
_entity_poly.pdbx_strand_id
1 'polypeptide(L)'
;MICFPKPQRTVKAFASAVAVVIGLWVTPTLAGDPFRQENPHTIDEQTEAAFESIFKEGNYTQAKEHLEKAEANKVEEPLVYAMLASLAYIEKDWETLKKYASKTRETAEQLTSTDPLRGNLYTAAGHFLEGSYNFKKEGPVRALSKLQKVLQYVDKAKEIDPNDPELNLLTGYMDLMLAVNVPFADPANAVEKLETYGNPKYVAYRGIAVGYRDLKEHNKAMDFVDRALELAPNNPDLFYLKAQILRNQGKEQESLAFFKQALDKRAQLPERYAAQIAYENCRAENSIANGNRDCRTESGL
;
A
#
# COMPACT_ATOMS: atom_id res chain seq x y z
N MET A 1 -4.61 -62.46 59.01
CA MET A 1 -4.82 -61.12 58.42
C MET A 1 -3.86 -60.96 57.26
N ILE A 2 -4.39 -60.81 56.06
CA ILE A 2 -3.65 -60.80 54.79
C ILE A 2 -3.13 -59.38 54.56
N CYS A 3 -1.81 -59.20 54.49
CA CYS A 3 -1.17 -58.00 53.97
C CYS A 3 -0.11 -58.42 52.94
N PHE A 4 -0.38 -58.12 51.67
CA PHE A 4 0.59 -58.24 50.58
C PHE A 4 1.53 -57.02 50.57
N PRO A 5 2.86 -57.18 50.46
CA PRO A 5 3.77 -56.06 50.24
C PRO A 5 3.83 -55.66 48.75
N LYS A 6 3.89 -54.34 48.49
CA LYS A 6 4.08 -53.73 47.17
C LYS A 6 5.51 -53.94 46.63
N PRO A 7 5.70 -54.01 45.31
CA PRO A 7 7.03 -54.17 44.70
C PRO A 7 7.79 -52.85 44.58
N GLN A 8 9.10 -52.92 44.83
CA GLN A 8 10.09 -51.89 44.54
C GLN A 8 10.32 -51.77 43.02
N ARG A 9 10.46 -50.54 42.52
CA ARG A 9 11.08 -50.26 41.21
C ARG A 9 12.27 -49.33 41.41
N THR A 10 13.43 -49.86 41.07
CA THR A 10 14.74 -49.22 41.04
C THR A 10 14.80 -48.12 39.99
N VAL A 11 15.20 -46.91 40.38
CA VAL A 11 15.56 -45.82 39.47
C VAL A 11 17.01 -46.03 39.03
N LYS A 12 17.25 -46.28 37.74
CA LYS A 12 18.59 -46.23 37.16
C LYS A 12 18.87 -44.80 36.71
N ALA A 13 19.81 -44.15 37.38
CA ALA A 13 20.45 -42.94 36.89
C ALA A 13 21.46 -43.32 35.80
N PHE A 14 21.39 -42.63 34.64
CA PHE A 14 22.50 -42.52 33.72
C PHE A 14 22.67 -41.04 33.39
N ALA A 15 23.83 -40.51 33.78
CA ALA A 15 24.30 -39.20 33.39
C ALA A 15 24.90 -39.28 31.98
N SER A 16 24.58 -38.31 31.14
CA SER A 16 25.46 -37.90 30.04
C SER A 16 25.13 -36.47 29.65
N ALA A 17 26.11 -35.60 29.89
CA ALA A 17 26.14 -34.23 29.41
C ALA A 17 26.15 -34.23 27.87
N VAL A 18 25.25 -33.45 27.27
CA VAL A 18 25.42 -32.98 25.89
C VAL A 18 25.36 -31.47 25.93
N ALA A 19 26.47 -30.88 25.51
CA ALA A 19 26.68 -29.45 25.39
C ALA A 19 25.59 -28.81 24.51
N VAL A 20 24.88 -27.84 25.05
CA VAL A 20 24.01 -26.96 24.26
C VAL A 20 24.94 -25.98 23.53
N VAL A 21 25.34 -26.35 22.32
CA VAL A 21 25.86 -25.39 21.34
C VAL A 21 24.65 -24.59 20.88
N ILE A 22 24.44 -23.42 21.48
CA ILE A 22 23.56 -22.39 20.92
C ILE A 22 24.28 -21.87 19.68
N GLY A 23 24.08 -22.56 18.57
CA GLY A 23 24.39 -22.01 17.26
C GLY A 23 23.43 -20.84 17.05
N LEU A 24 23.97 -19.63 17.12
CA LEU A 24 23.39 -18.43 16.54
C LEU A 24 23.30 -18.64 15.02
N TRP A 25 22.34 -19.46 14.58
CA TRP A 25 21.79 -19.34 13.26
C TRP A 25 20.92 -18.09 13.31
N VAL A 26 21.55 -16.94 13.06
CA VAL A 26 20.83 -15.84 12.43
C VAL A 26 20.42 -16.42 11.09
N THR A 27 19.24 -17.04 11.01
CA THR A 27 18.57 -17.16 9.73
C THR A 27 18.56 -15.73 9.19
N PRO A 28 19.03 -15.46 7.97
CA PRO A 28 18.71 -14.17 7.37
C PRO A 28 17.20 -14.06 7.54
N THR A 29 16.73 -13.03 8.23
CA THR A 29 15.32 -12.67 8.18
C THR A 29 15.08 -12.47 6.69
N LEU A 30 14.56 -13.51 6.03
CA LEU A 30 14.14 -13.43 4.64
C LEU A 30 13.25 -12.20 4.60
N ALA A 31 13.71 -11.16 3.90
CA ALA A 31 12.88 -10.00 3.62
C ALA A 31 11.52 -10.51 3.15
N GLY A 32 10.48 -10.08 3.84
CA GLY A 32 9.14 -10.61 3.70
C GLY A 32 8.47 -10.03 2.47
N ASP A 33 7.94 -10.90 1.61
CA ASP A 33 6.80 -10.52 0.78
C ASP A 33 5.75 -9.82 1.67
N PRO A 34 5.48 -8.52 1.48
CA PRO A 34 4.60 -7.79 2.38
C PRO A 34 3.13 -8.20 2.19
N PHE A 35 2.84 -9.00 1.17
CA PHE A 35 1.51 -9.41 0.76
C PHE A 35 1.19 -10.83 1.22
N ARG A 36 2.15 -11.76 1.17
CA ARG A 36 1.90 -13.20 1.39
C ARG A 36 2.57 -13.72 2.66
N GLN A 37 1.75 -14.33 3.52
CA GLN A 37 2.22 -15.04 4.72
C GLN A 37 2.56 -16.51 4.40
N GLU A 38 1.86 -17.11 3.44
CA GLU A 38 2.11 -18.46 2.96
C GLU A 38 2.74 -18.40 1.57
N ASN A 39 3.82 -19.17 1.35
CA ASN A 39 4.59 -19.17 0.11
C ASN A 39 5.02 -17.75 -0.36
N PRO A 40 5.73 -16.98 0.48
CA PRO A 40 6.14 -15.62 0.14
C PRO A 40 7.05 -15.60 -1.09
N HIS A 41 6.84 -14.63 -1.98
CA HIS A 41 7.79 -14.37 -3.05
C HIS A 41 9.07 -13.75 -2.50
N THR A 42 10.20 -14.08 -3.12
CA THR A 42 11.47 -13.46 -2.72
C THR A 42 11.54 -12.05 -3.29
N ILE A 43 11.55 -11.05 -2.40
CA ILE A 43 11.87 -9.66 -2.74
C ILE A 43 13.12 -9.23 -1.95
N ASP A 44 13.82 -8.20 -2.43
CA ASP A 44 15.00 -7.69 -1.73
C ASP A 44 14.61 -6.87 -0.49
N GLU A 45 15.49 -6.85 0.52
CA GLU A 45 15.30 -6.10 1.78
C GLU A 45 15.01 -4.61 1.55
N GLN A 46 15.64 -3.99 0.54
CA GLN A 46 15.38 -2.58 0.23
C GLN A 46 13.98 -2.38 -0.37
N THR A 47 13.49 -3.33 -1.16
CA THR A 47 12.14 -3.31 -1.74
C THR A 47 11.09 -3.41 -0.63
N GLU A 48 11.23 -4.35 0.29
CA GLU A 48 10.34 -4.48 1.45
C GLU A 48 10.36 -3.21 2.31
N ALA A 49 11.55 -2.72 2.66
CA ALA A 49 11.70 -1.51 3.46
C ALA A 49 11.10 -0.28 2.78
N ALA A 50 11.25 -0.14 1.46
CA ALA A 50 10.61 0.92 0.70
C ALA A 50 9.08 0.82 0.75
N PHE A 51 8.53 -0.39 0.59
CA PHE A 51 7.10 -0.63 0.67
C PHE A 51 6.55 -0.28 2.06
N GLU A 52 7.17 -0.77 3.14
CA GLU A 52 6.76 -0.43 4.50
C GLU A 52 6.87 1.08 4.78
N SER A 53 7.95 1.71 4.34
CA SER A 53 8.16 3.16 4.48
C SER A 53 6.99 3.94 3.85
N ILE A 54 6.55 3.59 2.63
CA ILE A 54 5.41 4.26 1.98
C ILE A 54 4.10 3.95 2.70
N PHE A 55 3.78 2.67 2.84
CA PHE A 55 2.40 2.26 3.11
C PHE A 55 2.07 2.12 4.59
N LYS A 56 3.05 1.81 5.42
CA LYS A 56 2.88 1.63 6.87
C LYS A 56 3.29 2.89 7.61
N GLU A 57 4.43 3.47 7.25
CA GLU A 57 4.99 4.63 7.95
C GLU A 57 4.55 5.97 7.34
N GLY A 58 4.22 5.99 6.04
CA GLY A 58 3.98 7.23 5.28
C GLY A 58 5.24 8.09 5.15
N ASN A 59 6.42 7.46 5.17
CA ASN A 59 7.73 8.07 5.04
C ASN A 59 8.29 7.92 3.61
N TYR A 60 7.88 8.84 2.74
CA TYR A 60 8.27 8.86 1.34
C TYR A 60 9.74 9.21 1.12
N THR A 61 10.32 10.02 2.00
CA THR A 61 11.75 10.37 1.94
C THR A 61 12.61 9.13 2.14
N GLN A 62 12.34 8.37 3.21
CA GLN A 62 13.05 7.11 3.49
C GLN A 62 12.77 6.05 2.42
N ALA A 63 11.52 5.94 1.97
CA ALA A 63 11.17 5.04 0.88
C ALA A 63 12.01 5.30 -0.38
N LYS A 64 12.19 6.57 -0.75
CA LYS A 64 13.02 6.94 -1.90
C LYS A 64 14.46 6.50 -1.73
N GLU A 65 15.06 6.65 -0.55
CA GLU A 65 16.42 6.17 -0.28
C GLU A 65 16.56 4.66 -0.45
N HIS A 66 15.57 3.89 0.01
CA HIS A 66 15.53 2.44 -0.18
C HIS A 66 15.39 2.05 -1.66
N LEU A 67 14.51 2.72 -2.40
CA LEU A 67 14.33 2.50 -3.84
C LEU A 67 15.59 2.83 -4.64
N GLU A 68 16.30 3.91 -4.30
CA GLU A 68 17.56 4.30 -4.94
C GLU A 68 18.66 3.26 -4.67
N LYS A 69 18.72 2.69 -3.46
CA LYS A 69 19.63 1.58 -3.13
C LYS A 69 19.28 0.31 -3.91
N ALA A 70 18.00 -0.04 -4.01
CA ALA A 70 17.54 -1.18 -4.81
C ALA A 70 17.91 -1.02 -6.29
N GLU A 71 17.72 0.16 -6.88
CA GLU A 71 18.13 0.44 -8.27
C GLU A 71 19.66 0.38 -8.44
N ALA A 72 20.43 0.94 -7.50
CA ALA A 72 21.89 0.89 -7.52
C ALA A 72 22.45 -0.54 -7.44
N ASN A 73 21.77 -1.41 -6.68
CA ASN A 73 22.07 -2.83 -6.58
C ASN A 73 21.57 -3.66 -7.77
N LYS A 74 20.98 -3.00 -8.79
CA LYS A 74 20.42 -3.62 -10.00
C LYS A 74 19.38 -4.70 -9.69
N VAL A 75 18.55 -4.47 -8.66
CA VAL A 75 17.44 -5.36 -8.34
C VAL A 75 16.43 -5.31 -9.51
N GLU A 76 16.17 -6.45 -10.13
CA GLU A 76 15.18 -6.61 -11.21
C GLU A 76 13.80 -6.94 -10.63
N GLU A 77 13.29 -6.06 -9.78
CA GLU A 77 11.99 -6.21 -9.11
C GLU A 77 11.01 -5.15 -9.64
N PRO A 78 9.93 -5.55 -10.34
CA PRO A 78 9.00 -4.58 -10.92
C PRO A 78 8.31 -3.68 -9.90
N LEU A 79 8.13 -4.12 -8.64
CA LEU A 79 7.58 -3.31 -7.56
C LEU A 79 8.43 -2.06 -7.27
N VAL A 80 9.76 -2.17 -7.32
CA VAL A 80 10.67 -1.02 -7.13
C VAL A 80 10.37 0.06 -8.17
N TYR A 81 10.27 -0.34 -9.44
CA TYR A 81 10.00 0.59 -10.53
C TYR A 81 8.58 1.14 -10.48
N ALA A 82 7.60 0.34 -10.06
CA ALA A 82 6.22 0.80 -9.87
C ALA A 82 6.16 1.90 -8.79
N MET A 83 6.81 1.69 -7.65
CA MET A 83 6.88 2.69 -6.58
C MET A 83 7.60 3.97 -7.03
N LEU A 84 8.74 3.86 -7.73
CA LEU A 84 9.44 5.03 -8.30
C LEU A 84 8.58 5.80 -9.29
N ALA A 85 7.84 5.10 -10.16
CA ALA A 85 6.90 5.70 -11.10
C ALA A 85 5.76 6.44 -10.38
N SER A 86 5.20 5.84 -9.33
CA SER A 86 4.15 6.46 -8.50
C SER A 86 4.64 7.72 -7.78
N LEU A 87 5.86 7.72 -7.23
CA LEU A 87 6.46 8.93 -6.64
C LEU A 87 6.61 10.04 -7.67
N ALA A 88 7.11 9.71 -8.87
CA ALA A 88 7.24 10.66 -9.96
C ALA A 88 5.88 11.23 -10.41
N TYR A 89 4.81 10.43 -10.38
CA TYR A 89 3.46 10.90 -10.66
C TYR A 89 2.99 11.95 -9.63
N ILE A 90 3.22 11.72 -8.33
CA ILE A 90 2.86 12.65 -7.26
C ILE A 90 3.56 14.00 -7.48
N GLU A 91 4.85 13.96 -7.79
CA GLU A 91 5.70 15.12 -8.05
C GLU A 91 5.49 15.74 -9.45
N LYS A 92 4.63 15.16 -10.30
CA LYS A 92 4.40 15.57 -11.70
C LYS A 92 5.67 15.52 -12.56
N ASP A 93 6.64 14.69 -12.19
CA ASP A 93 7.80 14.38 -13.01
C ASP A 93 7.42 13.33 -14.07
N TRP A 94 6.89 13.81 -15.19
CA TRP A 94 6.33 12.96 -16.23
C TRP A 94 7.39 12.14 -16.99
N GLU A 95 8.63 12.63 -17.10
CA GLU A 95 9.69 11.91 -17.80
C GLU A 95 10.21 10.76 -16.93
N THR A 96 10.37 11.01 -15.63
CA THR A 96 10.71 9.96 -14.66
C THR A 96 9.58 8.93 -14.53
N LEU A 97 8.32 9.38 -14.51
CA LEU A 97 7.15 8.49 -14.58
C LEU A 97 7.23 7.58 -15.81
N LYS A 98 7.45 8.14 -17.00
CA LYS A 98 7.52 7.38 -18.25
C LYS A 98 8.65 6.33 -18.20
N LYS A 99 9.85 6.73 -17.76
CA LYS A 99 11.00 5.84 -17.61
C LYS A 99 10.65 4.64 -16.74
N TYR A 100 10.14 4.87 -15.53
CA TYR A 100 9.90 3.80 -14.57
C TYR A 100 8.62 3.01 -14.88
N ALA A 101 7.63 3.59 -15.55
CA ALA A 101 6.48 2.86 -16.09
C ALA A 101 6.91 1.79 -17.11
N SER A 102 7.78 2.16 -18.06
CA SER A 102 8.34 1.19 -19.03
C SER A 102 9.18 0.11 -18.33
N LYS A 103 10.05 0.49 -17.38
CA LYS A 103 10.84 -0.48 -16.60
C LYS A 103 9.95 -1.47 -15.83
N THR A 104 8.89 -0.97 -15.17
CA THR A 104 7.91 -1.82 -14.46
C THR A 104 7.35 -2.88 -15.40
N ARG A 105 6.88 -2.46 -16.58
CA ARG A 105 6.30 -3.37 -17.57
C ARG A 105 7.33 -4.38 -18.09
N GLU A 106 8.49 -3.90 -18.52
CA GLU A 106 9.52 -4.74 -19.16
C GLU A 106 10.10 -5.78 -18.20
N THR A 107 10.37 -5.40 -16.95
CA THR A 107 10.80 -6.33 -15.91
C THR A 107 9.70 -7.35 -15.58
N ALA A 108 8.43 -6.94 -15.56
CA ALA A 108 7.31 -7.85 -15.33
C ALA A 108 7.08 -8.85 -16.47
N GLU A 109 7.25 -8.43 -17.72
CA GLU A 109 7.17 -9.30 -18.90
C GLU A 109 8.24 -10.41 -18.83
N GLN A 110 9.44 -10.10 -18.35
CA GLN A 110 10.51 -11.09 -18.12
C GLN A 110 10.18 -12.03 -16.95
N LEU A 111 9.69 -11.46 -15.84
CA LEU A 111 9.30 -12.20 -14.65
C LEU A 111 8.22 -13.25 -14.93
N THR A 112 7.34 -12.99 -15.91
CA THR A 112 6.23 -13.89 -16.30
C THR A 112 6.68 -15.32 -16.60
N SER A 113 7.92 -15.53 -17.03
CA SER A 113 8.47 -16.88 -17.31
C SER A 113 8.71 -17.74 -16.06
N THR A 114 8.89 -17.12 -14.90
CA THR A 114 9.21 -17.80 -13.62
C THR A 114 8.12 -17.60 -12.58
N ASP A 115 7.44 -16.45 -12.63
CA ASP A 115 6.31 -16.09 -11.80
C ASP A 115 5.21 -15.46 -12.68
N PRO A 116 4.36 -16.30 -13.30
CA PRO A 116 3.31 -15.82 -14.19
C PRO A 116 2.29 -14.92 -13.48
N LEU A 117 2.03 -15.12 -12.19
CA LEU A 117 1.07 -14.33 -11.43
C LEU A 117 1.57 -12.89 -11.27
N ARG A 118 2.75 -12.70 -10.68
CA ARG A 118 3.35 -11.37 -10.50
C ARG A 118 3.73 -10.75 -11.85
N GLY A 119 4.23 -11.55 -12.79
CA GLY A 119 4.54 -11.09 -14.13
C GLY A 119 3.33 -10.46 -14.83
N ASN A 120 2.17 -11.12 -14.83
CA ASN A 120 0.94 -10.54 -15.39
C ASN A 120 0.47 -9.33 -14.57
N LEU A 121 0.48 -9.42 -13.23
CA LEU A 121 0.08 -8.34 -12.33
C LEU A 121 0.86 -7.03 -12.59
N TYR A 122 2.19 -7.11 -12.62
CA TYR A 122 3.02 -5.94 -12.84
C TYR A 122 3.09 -5.50 -14.30
N THR A 123 2.81 -6.38 -15.26
CA THR A 123 2.60 -5.96 -16.65
C THR A 123 1.34 -5.09 -16.75
N ALA A 124 0.26 -5.45 -16.04
CA ALA A 124 -0.91 -4.59 -15.91
C ALA A 124 -0.57 -3.26 -15.23
N ALA A 125 0.15 -3.28 -14.10
CA ALA A 125 0.57 -2.07 -13.39
C ALA A 125 1.42 -1.14 -14.27
N GLY A 126 2.40 -1.69 -15.00
CA GLY A 126 3.23 -0.95 -15.94
C GLY A 126 2.40 -0.29 -17.04
N HIS A 127 1.45 -1.01 -17.64
CA HIS A 127 0.52 -0.41 -18.61
C HIS A 127 -0.38 0.67 -18.01
N PHE A 128 -0.82 0.53 -16.76
CA PHE A 128 -1.59 1.57 -16.07
C PHE A 128 -0.77 2.86 -15.90
N LEU A 129 0.50 2.73 -15.49
CA LEU A 129 1.43 3.86 -15.34
C LEU A 129 1.76 4.53 -16.69
N GLU A 130 2.02 3.73 -17.73
CA GLU A 130 2.19 4.24 -19.10
C GLU A 130 0.92 4.95 -19.59
N GLY A 131 -0.24 4.38 -19.30
CA GLY A 131 -1.55 4.97 -19.61
C GLY A 131 -1.76 6.29 -18.89
N SER A 132 -1.28 6.43 -17.65
CA SER A 132 -1.32 7.67 -16.89
C SER A 132 -0.46 8.76 -17.54
N TYR A 133 0.75 8.42 -18.02
CA TYR A 133 1.56 9.33 -18.82
C TYR A 133 0.85 9.71 -20.13
N ASN A 134 0.32 8.72 -20.88
CA ASN A 134 -0.37 8.99 -22.15
C ASN A 134 -1.58 9.90 -21.93
N PHE A 135 -2.40 9.64 -20.91
CA PHE A 135 -3.54 10.48 -20.57
C PHE A 135 -3.11 11.93 -20.36
N LYS A 136 -2.01 12.13 -19.61
CA LYS A 136 -1.55 13.47 -19.25
C LYS A 136 -0.88 14.23 -20.40
N LYS A 137 -0.11 13.54 -21.24
CA LYS A 137 0.73 14.16 -22.29
C LYS A 137 0.12 14.10 -23.69
N GLU A 138 -0.65 13.06 -23.96
CA GLU A 138 -1.14 12.69 -25.30
C GLU A 138 -2.68 12.63 -25.36
N GLY A 139 -3.35 12.70 -24.21
CA GLY A 139 -4.80 12.73 -24.08
C GLY A 139 -5.47 11.37 -23.85
N PRO A 140 -6.78 11.37 -23.54
CA PRO A 140 -7.51 10.20 -23.05
C PRO A 140 -7.62 9.06 -24.06
N VAL A 141 -7.75 9.38 -25.36
CA VAL A 141 -7.87 8.38 -26.43
C VAL A 141 -6.64 7.47 -26.46
N ARG A 142 -5.44 8.04 -26.22
CA ARG A 142 -4.20 7.26 -26.26
C ARG A 142 -4.07 6.36 -25.03
N ALA A 143 -4.59 6.79 -23.88
CA ALA A 143 -4.65 6.00 -22.67
C ALA A 143 -5.62 4.79 -22.76
N LEU A 144 -6.66 4.86 -23.60
CA LEU A 144 -7.65 3.78 -23.74
C LEU A 144 -7.03 2.45 -24.18
N SER A 145 -6.05 2.49 -25.09
CA SER A 145 -5.33 1.29 -25.53
C SER A 145 -4.54 0.64 -24.39
N LYS A 146 -3.99 1.45 -23.47
CA LYS A 146 -3.31 0.94 -22.28
C LYS A 146 -4.30 0.36 -21.29
N LEU A 147 -5.46 1.00 -21.09
CA LEU A 147 -6.52 0.47 -20.22
C LEU A 147 -6.98 -0.94 -20.65
N GLN A 148 -7.14 -1.18 -21.95
CA GLN A 148 -7.45 -2.52 -22.46
C GLN A 148 -6.39 -3.56 -22.09
N LYS A 149 -5.11 -3.16 -22.11
CA LYS A 149 -4.00 -4.03 -21.67
C LYS A 149 -4.03 -4.28 -20.16
N VAL A 150 -4.34 -3.27 -19.35
CA VAL A 150 -4.50 -3.44 -17.89
C VAL A 150 -5.53 -4.54 -17.62
N LEU A 151 -6.72 -4.44 -18.21
CA LEU A 151 -7.78 -5.45 -18.01
C LEU A 151 -7.34 -6.83 -18.49
N GLN A 152 -6.75 -6.92 -19.69
CA GLN A 152 -6.23 -8.18 -20.24
C GLN A 152 -5.26 -8.90 -19.29
N TYR A 153 -4.31 -8.17 -18.70
CA TYR A 153 -3.28 -8.76 -17.85
C TYR A 153 -3.77 -9.02 -16.41
N VAL A 154 -4.70 -8.20 -15.92
CA VAL A 154 -5.41 -8.49 -14.67
C VAL A 154 -6.19 -9.80 -14.78
N ASP A 155 -6.90 -10.04 -15.89
CA ASP A 155 -7.66 -11.28 -16.08
C ASP A 155 -6.74 -12.50 -16.11
N LYS A 156 -5.58 -12.42 -16.78
CA LYS A 156 -4.57 -13.49 -16.75
C LYS A 156 -4.02 -13.76 -15.34
N ALA A 157 -3.81 -12.73 -14.53
CA ALA A 157 -3.38 -12.91 -13.14
C ALA A 157 -4.48 -13.60 -12.32
N LYS A 158 -5.74 -13.17 -12.48
CA LYS A 158 -6.91 -13.79 -11.83
C LYS A 158 -7.14 -15.25 -12.21
N GLU A 159 -6.81 -15.64 -13.45
CA GLU A 159 -6.89 -17.04 -13.90
C GLU A 159 -5.90 -17.96 -13.16
N ILE A 160 -4.79 -17.43 -12.65
CA ILE A 160 -3.75 -18.19 -11.95
C ILE A 160 -4.11 -18.35 -10.47
N ASP A 161 -4.31 -17.23 -9.78
CA ASP A 161 -4.77 -17.21 -8.39
C ASP A 161 -5.71 -16.02 -8.17
N PRO A 162 -7.04 -16.24 -8.18
CA PRO A 162 -8.02 -15.18 -7.97
C PRO A 162 -8.07 -14.66 -6.52
N ASN A 163 -7.48 -15.40 -5.57
CA ASN A 163 -7.48 -15.07 -4.14
C ASN A 163 -6.12 -14.51 -3.67
N ASP A 164 -5.19 -14.29 -4.60
CA ASP A 164 -3.87 -13.76 -4.30
C ASP A 164 -3.97 -12.39 -3.58
N PRO A 165 -3.25 -12.19 -2.46
CA PRO A 165 -3.41 -10.98 -1.67
C PRO A 165 -2.99 -9.68 -2.37
N GLU A 166 -1.91 -9.73 -3.14
CA GLU A 166 -1.35 -8.58 -3.84
C GLU A 166 -2.25 -8.18 -5.01
N LEU A 167 -2.72 -9.17 -5.78
CA LEU A 167 -3.71 -8.99 -6.84
C LEU A 167 -5.03 -8.44 -6.30
N ASN A 168 -5.51 -8.92 -5.15
CA ASN A 168 -6.75 -8.45 -4.56
C ASN A 168 -6.62 -7.03 -3.98
N LEU A 169 -5.42 -6.61 -3.51
CA LEU A 169 -5.18 -5.19 -3.22
C LEU A 169 -5.36 -4.31 -4.45
N LEU A 170 -4.73 -4.67 -5.57
CA LEU A 170 -4.80 -3.88 -6.80
C LEU A 170 -6.22 -3.86 -7.37
N THR A 171 -6.79 -5.05 -7.58
CA THR A 171 -8.09 -5.20 -8.27
C THR A 171 -9.24 -4.71 -7.42
N GLY A 172 -9.21 -4.92 -6.10
CA GLY A 172 -10.21 -4.36 -5.20
C GLY A 172 -10.22 -2.83 -5.20
N TYR A 173 -9.05 -2.19 -5.20
CA TYR A 173 -8.96 -0.73 -5.36
C TYR A 173 -9.51 -0.26 -6.71
N MET A 174 -9.17 -0.95 -7.79
CA MET A 174 -9.69 -0.64 -9.13
C MET A 174 -11.23 -0.75 -9.17
N ASP A 175 -11.78 -1.83 -8.62
CA ASP A 175 -13.22 -2.08 -8.58
C ASP A 175 -13.94 -1.00 -7.75
N LEU A 176 -13.37 -0.57 -6.61
CA LEU A 176 -13.90 0.54 -5.82
C LEU A 176 -13.87 1.88 -6.58
N MET A 177 -12.75 2.19 -7.25
CA MET A 177 -12.63 3.41 -8.07
C MET A 177 -13.64 3.42 -9.22
N LEU A 178 -13.92 2.27 -9.82
CA LEU A 178 -14.96 2.13 -10.83
C LEU A 178 -16.35 2.32 -10.20
N ALA A 179 -16.62 1.75 -9.03
CA ALA A 179 -17.89 1.89 -8.33
C ALA A 179 -18.23 3.36 -8.00
N VAL A 180 -17.24 4.18 -7.67
CA VAL A 180 -17.42 5.64 -7.48
C VAL A 180 -17.99 6.33 -8.73
N ASN A 181 -17.65 5.84 -9.93
CA ASN A 181 -17.98 6.49 -11.20
C ASN A 181 -19.08 5.76 -12.00
N VAL A 182 -19.53 4.59 -11.54
CA VAL A 182 -20.53 3.76 -12.23
C VAL A 182 -21.73 3.55 -11.29
N PRO A 183 -22.89 4.19 -11.54
CA PRO A 183 -24.02 4.24 -10.60
C PRO A 183 -24.62 2.89 -10.16
N PHE A 184 -24.32 1.81 -10.90
CA PHE A 184 -24.88 0.47 -10.66
C PHE A 184 -23.85 -0.54 -10.15
N ALA A 185 -22.60 -0.13 -9.98
CA ALA A 185 -21.57 -0.99 -9.43
C ALA A 185 -21.71 -1.01 -7.90
N ASP A 186 -21.93 -2.20 -7.35
CA ASP A 186 -22.00 -2.39 -5.90
C ASP A 186 -20.56 -2.50 -5.33
N PRO A 187 -20.13 -1.57 -4.48
CA PRO A 187 -18.80 -1.63 -3.87
C PRO A 187 -18.66 -2.81 -2.89
N ALA A 188 -19.75 -3.43 -2.42
CA ALA A 188 -19.72 -4.45 -1.37
C ALA A 188 -18.82 -5.63 -1.74
N ASN A 189 -18.91 -6.13 -2.97
CA ASN A 189 -18.07 -7.24 -3.45
C ASN A 189 -16.58 -6.85 -3.50
N ALA A 190 -16.26 -5.61 -3.87
CA ALA A 190 -14.86 -5.14 -3.88
C ALA A 190 -14.31 -5.01 -2.45
N VAL A 191 -15.12 -4.49 -1.53
CA VAL A 191 -14.78 -4.39 -0.10
C VAL A 191 -14.58 -5.78 0.51
N GLU A 192 -15.51 -6.71 0.29
CA GLU A 192 -15.42 -8.08 0.81
C GLU A 192 -14.14 -8.78 0.34
N LYS A 193 -13.78 -8.64 -0.94
CA LYS A 193 -12.53 -9.19 -1.48
C LYS A 193 -11.28 -8.55 -0.87
N LEU A 194 -11.26 -7.23 -0.72
CA LEU A 194 -10.14 -6.53 -0.06
C LEU A 194 -10.00 -6.96 1.40
N GLU A 195 -11.10 -7.08 2.13
CA GLU A 195 -11.08 -7.51 3.52
C GLU A 195 -10.68 -8.97 3.68
N THR A 196 -11.11 -9.84 2.77
CA THR A 196 -10.83 -11.28 2.84
C THR A 196 -9.41 -11.57 2.37
N TYR A 197 -9.08 -11.18 1.13
CA TYR A 197 -7.87 -11.59 0.45
C TYR A 197 -6.78 -10.52 0.47
N GLY A 198 -7.15 -9.23 0.41
CA GLY A 198 -6.17 -8.12 0.37
C GLY A 198 -5.25 -8.09 1.61
N ASN A 199 -3.94 -7.98 1.37
CA ASN A 199 -2.92 -7.93 2.42
C ASN A 199 -1.74 -7.08 1.90
N PRO A 200 -1.14 -6.20 2.72
CA PRO A 200 -1.38 -6.02 4.15
C PRO A 200 -2.64 -5.24 4.51
N LYS A 201 -3.22 -5.59 5.67
CA LYS A 201 -4.55 -5.11 6.08
C LYS A 201 -4.59 -3.59 6.24
N TYR A 202 -3.50 -2.94 6.65
CA TYR A 202 -3.45 -1.47 6.70
C TYR A 202 -3.59 -0.83 5.30
N VAL A 203 -3.08 -1.45 4.24
CA VAL A 203 -3.25 -0.98 2.85
C VAL A 203 -4.66 -1.25 2.35
N ALA A 204 -5.19 -2.45 2.63
CA ALA A 204 -6.56 -2.82 2.26
C ALA A 204 -7.58 -1.87 2.92
N TYR A 205 -7.48 -1.66 4.24
CA TYR A 205 -8.39 -0.78 4.99
C TYR A 205 -8.27 0.67 4.56
N ARG A 206 -7.05 1.17 4.30
CA ARG A 206 -6.85 2.49 3.69
C ARG A 206 -7.61 2.63 2.38
N GLY A 207 -7.60 1.60 1.53
CA GLY A 207 -8.30 1.60 0.25
C GLY A 207 -9.79 1.58 0.33
N ILE A 208 -10.32 0.75 1.21
CA ILE A 208 -11.75 0.70 1.49
C ILE A 208 -12.21 2.07 2.02
N ALA A 209 -11.44 2.68 2.93
CA ALA A 209 -11.75 4.01 3.45
C ALA A 209 -11.77 5.09 2.37
N VAL A 210 -10.79 5.08 1.45
CA VAL A 210 -10.78 5.98 0.28
C VAL A 210 -12.01 5.76 -0.61
N GLY A 211 -12.32 4.50 -0.93
CA GLY A 211 -13.49 4.16 -1.75
C GLY A 211 -14.80 4.65 -1.12
N TYR A 212 -15.02 4.37 0.17
CA TYR A 212 -16.21 4.85 0.88
C TYR A 212 -16.26 6.37 1.03
N ARG A 213 -15.12 7.04 1.24
CA ARG A 213 -15.07 8.51 1.26
C ARG A 213 -15.60 9.07 -0.06
N ASP A 214 -15.17 8.50 -1.18
CA ASP A 214 -15.50 8.98 -2.52
C ASP A 214 -16.94 8.62 -2.94
N LEU A 215 -17.46 7.49 -2.43
CA LEU A 215 -18.88 7.12 -2.50
C LEU A 215 -19.79 7.96 -1.57
N LYS A 216 -19.22 8.87 -0.77
CA LYS A 216 -19.90 9.68 0.24
C LYS A 216 -20.51 8.88 1.41
N GLU A 217 -20.06 7.65 1.59
CA GLU A 217 -20.41 6.76 2.70
C GLU A 217 -19.50 7.02 3.91
N HIS A 218 -19.54 8.26 4.42
CA HIS A 218 -18.52 8.78 5.34
C HIS A 218 -18.39 8.01 6.67
N ASN A 219 -19.48 7.43 7.18
CA ASN A 219 -19.44 6.64 8.40
C ASN A 219 -18.64 5.35 8.20
N LYS A 220 -18.89 4.62 7.10
CA LYS A 220 -18.10 3.43 6.75
C LYS A 220 -16.64 3.80 6.48
N ALA A 221 -16.40 4.92 5.80
CA ALA A 221 -15.05 5.43 5.59
C ALA A 221 -14.31 5.67 6.91
N MET A 222 -15.00 6.18 7.93
CA MET A 222 -14.45 6.40 9.27
C MET A 222 -14.03 5.08 9.93
N ASP A 223 -14.91 4.07 9.90
CA ASP A 223 -14.62 2.76 10.50
C ASP A 223 -13.34 2.13 9.90
N PHE A 224 -13.17 2.22 8.58
CA PHE A 224 -12.00 1.66 7.91
C PHE A 224 -10.73 2.49 8.07
N VAL A 225 -10.80 3.83 8.12
CA VAL A 225 -9.60 4.63 8.41
C VAL A 225 -9.13 4.43 9.84
N ASP A 226 -10.04 4.19 10.78
CA ASP A 226 -9.70 3.88 12.17
C ASP A 226 -9.02 2.51 12.30
N ARG A 227 -9.55 1.47 11.65
CA ARG A 227 -8.88 0.16 11.56
C ARG A 227 -7.51 0.24 10.88
N ALA A 228 -7.35 1.09 9.88
CA ALA A 228 -6.05 1.32 9.25
C ALA A 228 -5.06 1.99 10.23
N LEU A 229 -5.52 3.00 10.99
CA LEU A 229 -4.73 3.69 12.00
C LEU A 229 -4.34 2.78 13.17
N GLU A 230 -5.16 1.81 13.56
CA GLU A 230 -4.78 0.82 14.57
C GLU A 230 -3.54 0.01 14.16
N LEU A 231 -3.41 -0.29 12.85
CA LEU A 231 -2.30 -1.06 12.29
C LEU A 231 -1.11 -0.20 11.84
N ALA A 232 -1.35 1.08 11.55
CA ALA A 232 -0.36 2.06 11.09
C ALA A 232 -0.55 3.41 11.81
N PRO A 233 -0.31 3.48 13.14
CA PRO A 233 -0.79 4.58 14.00
C PRO A 233 -0.12 5.92 13.79
N ASN A 234 0.99 5.98 13.06
CA ASN A 234 1.76 7.20 12.83
C ASN A 234 1.79 7.64 11.36
N ASN A 235 0.95 7.03 10.52
CA ASN A 235 0.97 7.28 9.09
C ASN A 235 0.28 8.61 8.73
N PRO A 236 1.02 9.62 8.21
CA PRO A 236 0.44 10.91 7.84
C PRO A 236 -0.66 10.83 6.78
N ASP A 237 -0.63 9.82 5.90
CA ASP A 237 -1.65 9.64 4.89
C ASP A 237 -3.00 9.26 5.50
N LEU A 238 -2.97 8.48 6.58
CA LEU A 238 -4.18 8.06 7.29
C LEU A 238 -4.74 9.20 8.13
N PHE A 239 -3.88 10.03 8.73
CA PHE A 239 -4.32 11.26 9.39
C PHE A 239 -4.99 12.20 8.38
N TYR A 240 -4.36 12.42 7.24
CA TYR A 240 -4.94 13.25 6.18
C TYR A 240 -6.26 12.67 5.65
N LEU A 241 -6.34 11.35 5.41
CA LEU A 241 -7.58 10.69 4.99
C LEU A 241 -8.70 10.88 6.02
N LYS A 242 -8.41 10.70 7.32
CA LYS A 242 -9.37 10.92 8.40
C LYS A 242 -9.82 12.38 8.46
N ALA A 243 -8.90 13.33 8.29
CA ALA A 243 -9.23 14.75 8.22
C ALA A 243 -10.19 15.05 7.06
N GLN A 244 -9.96 14.47 5.88
CA GLN A 244 -10.84 14.62 4.72
C GLN A 244 -12.23 14.03 4.97
N ILE A 245 -12.32 12.86 5.59
CA ILE A 245 -13.60 12.23 5.92
C ILE A 245 -14.38 13.10 6.92
N LEU A 246 -13.74 13.58 7.99
CA LEU A 246 -14.35 14.48 8.98
C LEU A 246 -14.86 15.77 8.34
N ARG A 247 -14.05 16.36 7.46
CA ARG A 247 -14.42 17.56 6.71
C ARG A 247 -15.63 17.31 5.81
N ASN A 248 -15.70 16.17 5.12
CA ASN A 248 -16.86 15.79 4.32
C ASN A 248 -18.12 15.54 5.15
N GLN A 249 -17.97 15.15 6.43
CA GLN A 249 -19.07 15.09 7.40
C GLN A 249 -19.47 16.46 7.98
N GLY A 250 -18.81 17.55 7.56
CA GLY A 250 -19.04 18.90 8.10
C GLY A 250 -18.38 19.15 9.46
N LYS A 251 -17.55 18.23 9.94
CA LYS A 251 -16.83 18.33 11.22
C LYS A 251 -15.49 19.04 11.05
N GLU A 252 -15.54 20.28 10.57
CA GLU A 252 -14.33 21.06 10.25
C GLU A 252 -13.42 21.25 11.48
N GLN A 253 -13.98 21.46 12.67
CA GLN A 253 -13.16 21.66 13.87
C GLN A 253 -12.35 20.40 14.26
N GLU A 254 -12.95 19.20 14.08
CA GLU A 254 -12.28 17.92 14.35
C GLU A 254 -11.23 17.61 13.29
N SER A 255 -11.46 17.99 12.02
CA SER A 255 -10.54 17.73 10.91
C SER A 255 -9.18 18.43 11.09
N LEU A 256 -9.17 19.65 11.65
CA LEU A 256 -7.94 20.43 11.88
C LEU A 256 -6.89 19.67 12.70
N ALA A 257 -7.31 18.91 13.71
CA ALA A 257 -6.38 18.15 14.54
C ALA A 257 -5.61 17.10 13.71
N PHE A 258 -6.30 16.43 12.79
CA PHE A 258 -5.70 15.40 11.95
C PHE A 258 -4.90 15.97 10.77
N PHE A 259 -5.33 17.11 10.20
CA PHE A 259 -4.50 17.84 9.25
C PHE A 259 -3.16 18.25 9.88
N LYS A 260 -3.19 18.76 11.12
CA LYS A 260 -1.98 19.12 11.86
C LYS A 260 -1.09 17.90 12.11
N GLN A 261 -1.65 16.77 12.55
CA GLN A 261 -0.86 15.54 12.76
C GLN A 261 -0.18 15.06 11.47
N ALA A 262 -0.85 15.15 10.31
CA ALA A 262 -0.23 14.85 9.02
C ALA A 262 0.91 15.84 8.70
N LEU A 263 0.70 17.14 8.92
CA LEU A 263 1.69 18.19 8.66
C LEU A 263 2.86 18.21 9.65
N ASP A 264 2.69 17.68 10.87
CA ASP A 264 3.80 17.45 11.81
C ASP A 264 4.82 16.44 11.24
N LYS A 265 4.42 15.63 10.25
CA LYS A 265 5.27 14.72 9.48
C LYS A 265 5.68 15.29 8.11
N ARG A 266 5.54 16.60 7.87
CA ARG A 266 5.82 17.22 6.56
C ARG A 266 7.16 16.84 5.93
N ALA A 267 8.22 16.69 6.73
CA ALA A 267 9.55 16.30 6.21
C ALA A 267 9.62 14.88 5.62
N GLN A 268 8.61 14.06 5.88
CA GLN A 268 8.47 12.70 5.39
C GLN A 268 7.64 12.62 4.10
N LEU A 269 6.96 13.71 3.74
CA LEU A 269 6.02 13.76 2.62
C LEU A 269 6.68 14.41 1.38
N PRO A 270 6.28 14.01 0.16
CA PRO A 270 6.62 14.75 -1.03
C PRO A 270 6.11 16.19 -0.94
N GLU A 271 6.89 17.17 -1.40
CA GLU A 271 6.64 18.60 -1.16
C GLU A 271 5.24 19.01 -1.63
N ARG A 272 4.89 18.59 -2.84
CA ARG A 272 3.58 18.87 -3.43
C ARG A 272 2.43 18.23 -2.65
N TYR A 273 2.67 17.05 -2.07
CA TYR A 273 1.67 16.38 -1.27
C TYR A 273 1.45 17.12 0.07
N ALA A 274 2.53 17.51 0.75
CA ALA A 274 2.45 18.33 1.95
C ALA A 274 1.79 19.70 1.69
N ALA A 275 2.01 20.29 0.51
CA ALA A 275 1.32 21.50 0.07
C ALA A 275 -0.20 21.27 -0.06
N GLN A 276 -0.63 20.14 -0.64
CA GLN A 276 -2.05 19.79 -0.71
C GLN A 276 -2.71 19.65 0.67
N ILE A 277 -2.04 19.01 1.62
CA ILE A 277 -2.55 18.88 3.00
C ILE A 277 -2.66 20.26 3.66
N ALA A 278 -1.65 21.11 3.50
CA ALA A 278 -1.65 22.48 4.04
C ALA A 278 -2.77 23.35 3.44
N TYR A 279 -3.02 23.21 2.13
CA TYR A 279 -4.14 23.86 1.45
C TYR A 279 -5.48 23.48 2.07
N GLU A 280 -5.72 22.17 2.28
CA GLU A 280 -6.97 21.70 2.86
C GLU A 280 -7.13 22.09 4.33
N ASN A 281 -6.04 22.08 5.10
CA ASN A 281 -6.03 22.61 6.47
C ASN A 281 -6.48 24.08 6.50
N CYS A 282 -5.86 24.94 5.68
CA CYS A 282 -6.23 26.35 5.58
C CYS A 282 -7.69 26.54 5.16
N ARG A 283 -8.19 25.70 4.25
CA ARG A 283 -9.61 25.73 3.82
C ARG A 283 -10.56 25.38 4.97
N ALA A 284 -10.22 24.41 5.81
CA ALA A 284 -10.98 24.09 7.01
C ALA A 284 -10.94 25.24 8.03
N GLU A 285 -9.78 25.86 8.24
CA GLU A 285 -9.63 27.04 9.12
C GLU A 285 -10.50 28.21 8.65
N ASN A 286 -10.48 28.51 7.34
CA ASN A 286 -11.35 29.53 6.75
C ASN A 286 -12.85 29.21 6.96
N SER A 287 -13.25 27.94 6.84
CA SER A 287 -14.64 27.54 7.03
C SER A 287 -15.14 27.78 8.45
N ILE A 288 -14.28 27.61 9.47
CA ILE A 288 -14.63 27.80 10.88
C ILE A 288 -14.64 29.29 11.24
N ALA A 289 -13.64 30.04 10.77
CA ALA A 289 -13.46 31.45 11.11
C ALA A 289 -14.28 32.41 10.21
N ASN A 290 -15.04 31.90 9.23
CA ASN A 290 -15.56 32.70 8.11
C ASN A 290 -14.46 33.55 7.45
N GLY A 291 -13.26 32.98 7.36
CA GLY A 291 -12.05 33.63 6.85
C GLY A 291 -11.95 33.60 5.33
N ASN A 292 -11.11 34.47 4.78
CA ASN A 292 -10.85 34.60 3.33
C ASN A 292 -9.36 34.46 3.00
N ARG A 293 -8.58 33.73 3.82
CA ARG A 293 -7.15 33.50 3.57
C ARG A 293 -6.94 32.86 2.21
N ASP A 294 -5.90 33.32 1.50
CA ASP A 294 -5.51 32.74 0.23
C ASP A 294 -4.71 31.45 0.47
N CYS A 295 -5.44 30.36 0.68
CA CYS A 295 -4.85 29.05 0.96
C CYS A 295 -3.96 28.54 -0.17
N ARG A 296 -4.13 29.00 -1.43
CA ARG A 296 -3.28 28.56 -2.53
C ARG A 296 -1.87 29.13 -2.38
N THR A 297 -1.78 30.44 -2.17
CA THR A 297 -0.50 31.13 -1.94
C THR A 297 0.20 30.61 -0.68
N GLU A 298 -0.53 30.40 0.41
CA GLU A 298 0.05 29.95 1.69
C GLU A 298 0.55 28.49 1.66
N SER A 299 -0.02 27.64 0.80
CA SER A 299 0.37 26.24 0.68
C SER A 299 1.47 25.98 -0.35
N GLY A 300 1.71 26.93 -1.26
CA GLY A 300 2.66 26.78 -2.36
C GLY A 300 2.11 25.97 -3.55
N LEU A 301 0.79 25.98 -3.78
CA LEU A 301 0.11 25.26 -4.88
C LEU A 301 -0.27 26.13 -6.10
#